data_AF-Q8MIN9-F1
#
_entry.id   AF-Q8MIN9-F1
#
_cell.length_a   1.000
_cell.length_b   1.000
_cell.length_c   1.000
_cell.angle_alpha   90.00
_cell.angle_beta   90.00
_cell.angle_gamma   90.00
#
_symmetry.space_group_name_H-M   'P 1'
#
loop_
_entity.id
_entity.type
_entity.pdbx_description
1 polymer ?
#
loop_
_entity_poly.entity_id
_entity_poly.type
_entity_poly.pdbx_seq_one_letter_code
_entity_poly.pdbx_strand_id
1 'polypeptide(L)'
;RNKYGLLARLAVEAGFDWVYYESKAHVHCSVKSEHSAAAKTGGCFPAGAQVRLESGARVALSAVRPGDRVLAMGEDGNPTFSDVLIFLDREPDRLRAFQVIETQDPPRRLALTPAHLLFTANNHSEPAAHFRATFASQVQPGQYVLVAGVPGLQPARVAAVSTHVALGAYAPLTRHGTLVVEDVVASCFAAVADHHLAQLAF
;
A
#
# COMPACT_ATOMS: atom_id res chain seq x y z
N ARG A 1 37.17 -25.51 7.65
CA ARG A 1 36.93 -24.16 8.23
C ARG A 1 36.12 -23.21 7.33
N ASN A 2 35.74 -23.57 6.08
CA ASN A 2 35.14 -22.66 5.10
C ASN A 2 33.60 -22.74 4.95
N LYS A 3 32.92 -23.65 5.67
CA LYS A 3 31.47 -23.90 5.50
C LYS A 3 30.59 -22.86 6.19
N TYR A 4 31.02 -22.35 7.34
CA TYR A 4 30.26 -21.36 8.11
C TYR A 4 30.23 -19.97 7.44
N GLY A 5 31.30 -19.58 6.74
CA GLY A 5 31.34 -18.32 5.99
C GLY A 5 30.38 -18.32 4.80
N LEU A 6 30.30 -19.43 4.06
CA LEU A 6 29.35 -19.58 2.95
C LEU A 6 27.90 -19.57 3.45
N LEU A 7 27.61 -20.26 4.55
CA LEU A 7 26.27 -20.29 5.13
C LEU A 7 25.85 -18.93 5.70
N ALA A 8 26.75 -18.21 6.35
CA ALA A 8 26.51 -16.85 6.82
C ALA A 8 26.20 -15.90 5.64
N ARG A 9 26.92 -16.04 4.53
CA ARG A 9 26.64 -15.27 3.31
C ARG A 9 25.26 -15.59 2.73
N LEU A 10 24.89 -16.86 2.61
CA LEU A 10 23.58 -17.28 2.13
C LEU A 10 22.45 -16.77 3.04
N ALA A 11 22.67 -16.73 4.35
CA ALA A 11 21.70 -16.18 5.30
C ALA A 11 21.49 -14.66 5.12
N VAL A 12 22.57 -13.91 4.88
CA VAL A 12 22.47 -12.47 4.56
C VAL A 12 21.74 -12.27 3.23
N GLU A 13 22.05 -13.04 2.19
CA GLU A 13 21.37 -12.98 0.89
C GLU A 13 19.88 -13.38 0.99
N ALA A 14 19.54 -14.30 1.91
CA ALA A 14 18.16 -14.70 2.20
C ALA A 14 17.40 -13.74 3.14
N GLY A 15 18.03 -12.65 3.60
CA GLY A 15 17.36 -11.58 4.37
C GLY A 15 17.24 -11.82 5.88
N PHE A 16 18.02 -12.75 6.45
CA PHE A 16 18.10 -12.91 7.90
C PHE A 16 18.84 -11.72 8.53
N ASP A 17 18.34 -11.24 9.68
CA ASP A 17 18.96 -10.14 10.43
C ASP A 17 20.21 -10.61 11.16
N TRP A 18 20.12 -11.79 11.77
CA TRP A 18 21.27 -12.49 12.31
C TRP A 18 21.07 -14.01 12.27
N VAL A 19 22.19 -14.72 12.19
CA VAL A 19 22.24 -16.18 12.32
C VAL A 19 23.37 -16.55 13.26
N TYR A 20 23.05 -17.33 14.29
CA TYR A 20 23.99 -17.84 15.28
C TYR A 20 24.03 -19.36 15.23
N TYR A 21 25.20 -19.90 14.91
CA TYR A 21 25.44 -21.34 14.85
C TYR A 21 25.97 -21.82 16.19
N GLU A 22 25.07 -22.24 17.09
CA GLU A 22 25.44 -22.76 18.42
C GLU A 22 26.11 -24.13 18.35
N SER A 23 25.59 -25.03 17.51
CA SER A 23 26.17 -26.37 17.31
C SER A 23 25.84 -26.93 15.93
N LYS A 24 26.34 -28.12 15.59
CA LYS A 24 25.95 -28.81 14.35
C LYS A 24 24.45 -29.17 14.30
N ALA A 25 23.79 -29.24 15.46
CA ALA A 25 22.38 -29.62 15.58
C ALA A 25 21.46 -28.43 15.85
N HIS A 26 22.01 -27.25 16.17
CA HIS A 26 21.21 -26.09 16.58
C HIS A 26 21.73 -24.81 15.90
N VAL A 27 20.84 -24.19 15.13
CA VAL A 27 21.05 -22.90 14.49
C VAL A 27 19.92 -21.99 14.91
N HIS A 28 20.28 -20.83 15.46
CA HIS A 28 19.34 -19.79 15.82
C HIS A 28 19.35 -18.76 14.71
N CYS A 29 18.17 -18.45 14.17
CA CYS A 29 18.02 -17.49 13.08
C CYS A 29 16.97 -16.46 13.47
N SER A 30 17.26 -15.19 13.25
CA SER A 30 16.25 -14.14 13.30
C SER A 30 16.01 -13.62 11.90
N VAL A 31 14.75 -13.66 11.46
CA VAL A 31 14.28 -12.92 10.31
C VAL A 31 13.83 -11.55 10.78
N LYS A 32 14.04 -10.50 9.98
CA LYS A 32 13.29 -9.26 10.19
C LYS A 32 11.82 -9.62 10.03
N SER A 33 10.98 -9.19 10.97
CA SER A 33 9.55 -9.34 10.76
C SER A 33 9.20 -8.60 9.47
N GLU A 34 8.43 -9.23 8.58
CA GLU A 34 7.86 -8.53 7.42
C GLU A 34 7.07 -7.30 7.88
N HIS A 35 6.50 -7.37 9.09
CA HIS A 35 5.91 -6.25 9.81
C HIS A 35 6.88 -5.09 10.11
N SER A 36 8.18 -5.31 10.34
CA SER A 36 9.17 -4.25 10.61
C SER A 36 9.58 -3.50 9.35
N ALA A 37 9.66 -4.20 8.21
CA ALA A 37 9.85 -3.54 6.92
C ALA A 37 8.57 -2.78 6.52
N ALA A 38 7.40 -3.41 6.61
CA ALA A 38 6.11 -2.76 6.36
C ALA A 38 5.76 -1.62 7.37
N ALA A 39 6.30 -1.66 8.58
CA ALA A 39 6.17 -0.58 9.57
C ALA A 39 7.20 0.54 9.36
N LYS A 40 8.28 0.31 8.58
CA LYS A 40 9.28 1.33 8.24
C LYS A 40 9.08 1.93 6.85
N THR A 41 8.58 1.15 5.91
CA THR A 41 8.24 1.59 4.55
C THR A 41 6.72 1.50 4.46
N GLY A 42 6.05 2.65 4.54
CA GLY A 42 4.61 2.75 4.26
C GLY A 42 4.29 2.01 2.97
N GLY A 43 3.07 1.48 2.86
CA GLY A 43 2.65 0.73 1.68
C GLY A 43 2.97 1.51 0.42
N CYS A 44 3.45 0.84 -0.62
CA CYS A 44 3.89 1.48 -1.84
C CYS A 44 2.96 1.17 -3.02
N PHE A 45 2.99 2.06 -4.00
CA PHE A 45 2.45 1.89 -5.35
C PHE A 45 3.60 1.86 -6.38
N PRO A 46 3.39 1.26 -7.56
CA PRO A 46 4.38 1.30 -8.63
C PRO A 46 4.51 2.71 -9.23
N ALA A 47 5.66 3.01 -9.85
CA ALA A 47 5.96 4.32 -10.43
C ALA A 47 4.88 4.83 -11.41
N GLY A 48 4.37 3.91 -12.24
CA GLY A 48 3.39 4.21 -13.29
C GLY A 48 1.94 4.29 -12.82
N ALA A 49 1.66 4.05 -11.53
CA ALA A 49 0.30 4.17 -10.99
C ALA A 49 -0.23 5.60 -11.18
N GLN A 50 -1.49 5.74 -11.57
CA GLN A 50 -2.07 7.04 -11.91
C GLN A 50 -2.81 7.65 -10.71
N VAL A 51 -2.62 8.95 -10.51
CA VAL A 51 -3.41 9.76 -9.58
C VAL A 51 -4.05 10.94 -10.32
N ARG A 52 -5.14 11.47 -9.77
CA ARG A 52 -5.81 12.66 -10.32
C ARG A 52 -5.40 13.91 -9.53
N LEU A 53 -4.90 14.91 -10.24
CA LEU A 53 -4.61 16.24 -9.69
C LEU A 53 -5.88 17.09 -9.58
N GLU A 54 -5.83 18.15 -8.77
CA GLU A 54 -6.92 19.15 -8.66
C GLU A 54 -7.26 19.81 -10.00
N SER A 55 -6.28 19.92 -10.91
CA SER A 55 -6.50 20.39 -12.28
C SER A 55 -7.35 19.45 -13.14
N GLY A 56 -7.67 18.25 -12.64
CA GLY A 56 -8.35 17.18 -13.38
C GLY A 56 -7.40 16.28 -14.19
N ALA A 57 -6.12 16.66 -14.32
CA ALA A 57 -5.13 15.84 -15.01
C ALA A 57 -4.87 14.51 -14.29
N ARG A 58 -4.70 13.44 -15.06
CA ARG A 58 -4.19 12.15 -14.56
C ARG A 58 -2.69 12.09 -14.82
N VAL A 59 -1.93 11.84 -13.77
CA VAL A 59 -0.46 11.80 -13.84
C VAL A 59 0.07 10.54 -13.17
N ALA A 60 1.19 10.04 -13.67
CA ALA A 60 1.91 8.95 -13.02
C ALA A 60 2.42 9.40 -11.64
N LEU A 61 2.39 8.50 -10.68
CA LEU A 61 2.79 8.79 -9.30
C LEU A 61 4.26 9.18 -9.21
N SER A 62 5.10 8.69 -10.12
CA SER A 62 6.50 9.11 -10.25
C SER A 62 6.69 10.59 -10.62
N ALA A 63 5.69 11.22 -11.23
CA ALA A 63 5.70 12.62 -11.64
C ALA A 63 5.16 13.58 -10.56
N VAL A 64 4.47 13.05 -9.55
CA VAL A 64 3.89 13.81 -8.44
C VAL A 64 4.99 14.40 -7.56
N ARG A 65 4.78 15.64 -7.11
CA ARG A 65 5.70 16.39 -6.26
C ARG A 65 5.02 16.82 -4.96
N PRO A 66 5.78 16.95 -3.86
CA PRO A 66 5.31 17.68 -2.69
C PRO A 66 4.73 19.05 -3.07
N GLY A 67 3.58 19.39 -2.52
CA GLY A 67 2.80 20.58 -2.87
C GLY A 67 1.75 20.37 -3.95
N ASP A 68 1.81 19.29 -4.73
CA ASP A 68 0.71 18.93 -5.63
C ASP A 68 -0.54 18.56 -4.83
N ARG A 69 -1.71 18.92 -5.34
CA ARG A 69 -3.00 18.54 -4.75
C ARG A 69 -3.61 17.39 -5.52
N VAL A 70 -3.77 16.26 -4.84
CA VAL A 70 -4.22 14.98 -5.40
C VAL A 70 -5.57 14.58 -4.82
N LEU A 71 -6.35 13.83 -5.58
CA LEU A 71 -7.64 13.31 -5.14
C LEU A 71 -7.44 12.37 -3.93
N ALA A 72 -8.21 12.62 -2.88
CA ALA A 72 -8.20 11.90 -1.61
C ALA A 72 -9.64 11.74 -1.09
N MET A 73 -9.79 11.02 0.02
CA MET A 73 -11.03 10.94 0.78
C MET A 73 -10.92 11.83 2.03
N GLY A 74 -11.89 12.72 2.22
CA GLY A 74 -12.01 13.56 3.40
C GLY A 74 -12.52 12.79 4.62
N GLU A 75 -12.50 13.44 5.78
CA GLU A 75 -12.98 12.87 7.05
C GLU A 75 -14.48 12.56 7.02
N ASP A 76 -15.25 13.28 6.20
CA ASP A 76 -16.67 13.07 5.96
C ASP A 76 -16.96 11.89 5.01
N GLY A 77 -15.92 11.22 4.50
CA GLY A 77 -16.02 10.13 3.53
C GLY A 77 -16.30 10.60 2.11
N ASN A 78 -16.23 11.90 1.82
CA ASN A 78 -16.43 12.45 0.49
C ASN A 78 -15.10 12.67 -0.25
N PRO A 79 -15.10 12.69 -1.59
CA PRO A 79 -13.89 13.00 -2.35
C PRO A 79 -13.46 14.46 -2.15
N THR A 80 -12.17 14.67 -1.92
CA THR A 80 -11.55 16.00 -1.75
C THR A 80 -10.18 16.05 -2.43
N PHE A 81 -9.56 17.23 -2.50
CA PHE A 81 -8.18 17.38 -2.96
C PHE A 81 -7.26 17.70 -1.79
N SER A 82 -6.23 16.89 -1.61
CA SER A 82 -5.29 16.98 -0.48
C SER A 82 -3.88 17.30 -0.97
N ASP A 83 -3.17 18.16 -0.24
CA ASP A 83 -1.75 18.40 -0.48
C ASP A 83 -0.95 17.11 -0.28
N VAL A 84 -0.05 16.80 -1.21
CA VAL A 84 1.04 15.85 -1.01
C VAL A 84 2.11 16.53 -0.17
N LEU A 85 2.39 15.99 1.01
CA LEU A 85 3.34 16.58 1.96
C LEU A 85 4.76 16.11 1.66
N ILE A 86 4.95 14.80 1.60
CA ILE A 86 6.23 14.12 1.40
C ILE A 86 5.99 12.74 0.77
N PHE A 87 7.08 12.06 0.39
CA PHE A 87 7.06 10.62 0.14
C PHE A 87 7.75 9.92 1.32
N LEU A 88 7.03 9.03 2.00
CA LEU A 88 7.55 8.20 3.10
C LEU A 88 8.56 7.17 2.58
N ASP A 89 8.36 6.71 1.35
CA ASP A 89 9.28 5.86 0.62
C ASP A 89 9.28 6.24 -0.87
N ARG A 90 10.46 6.17 -1.50
CA ARG A 90 10.67 6.52 -2.90
C ARG A 90 11.90 5.81 -3.46
N GLU A 91 11.67 4.66 -4.09
CA GLU A 91 12.70 3.86 -4.76
C GLU A 91 12.35 3.72 -6.25
N PRO A 92 12.80 4.64 -7.12
CA PRO A 92 12.36 4.69 -8.53
C PRO A 92 12.83 3.50 -9.37
N ASP A 93 14.01 2.96 -9.09
CA ASP A 93 14.70 1.99 -9.97
C ASP A 93 14.55 0.53 -9.51
N ARG A 94 13.75 0.28 -8.47
CA ARG A 94 13.61 -1.06 -7.89
C ARG A 94 12.41 -1.79 -8.47
N LEU A 95 12.63 -2.99 -8.99
CA LEU A 95 11.56 -3.92 -9.32
C LEU A 95 10.98 -4.54 -8.04
N ARG A 96 9.66 -4.53 -7.91
CA ARG A 96 8.94 -5.14 -6.78
C ARG A 96 7.71 -5.89 -7.27
N ALA A 97 7.34 -6.93 -6.52
CA ALA A 97 6.05 -7.58 -6.67
C ALA A 97 4.96 -6.74 -5.98
N PHE A 98 3.89 -6.48 -6.70
CA PHE A 98 2.69 -5.80 -6.23
C PHE A 98 1.53 -6.78 -6.29
N GLN A 99 0.66 -6.70 -5.30
CA GLN A 99 -0.65 -7.31 -5.40
C GLN A 99 -1.54 -6.43 -6.29
N VAL A 100 -2.38 -7.05 -7.10
CA VAL A 100 -3.31 -6.37 -7.99
C VAL A 100 -4.72 -6.70 -7.56
N ILE A 101 -5.51 -5.66 -7.32
CA ILE A 101 -6.92 -5.78 -6.97
C ILE A 101 -7.73 -5.29 -8.16
N GLU A 102 -8.54 -6.18 -8.71
CA GLU A 102 -9.44 -5.90 -9.81
C GLU A 102 -10.87 -5.88 -9.29
N THR A 103 -11.61 -4.82 -9.60
CA THR A 103 -13.01 -4.67 -9.20
C THR A 103 -13.94 -4.89 -10.39
N GLN A 104 -15.21 -5.13 -10.08
CA GLN A 104 -16.34 -5.06 -10.99
C GLN A 104 -17.36 -4.07 -10.41
N ASP A 105 -18.16 -3.48 -11.30
CA ASP A 105 -19.27 -2.60 -10.94
C ASP A 105 -18.87 -1.45 -9.98
N PRO A 106 -17.99 -0.51 -10.40
CA PRO A 106 -17.34 -0.42 -11.72
C PRO A 106 -15.97 -1.13 -11.80
N PRO A 107 -15.48 -1.41 -13.01
CA PRO A 107 -14.16 -2.02 -13.20
C PRO A 107 -13.02 -1.04 -12.91
N ARG A 108 -12.12 -1.44 -12.01
CA ARG A 108 -10.87 -0.74 -11.64
C ARG A 108 -9.76 -1.76 -11.45
N ARG A 109 -8.52 -1.31 -11.53
CA ARG A 109 -7.33 -2.15 -11.34
C ARG A 109 -6.27 -1.38 -10.58
N LEU A 110 -6.08 -1.72 -9.31
CA LEU A 110 -5.08 -1.10 -8.44
C LEU A 110 -3.94 -2.08 -8.17
N ALA A 111 -2.70 -1.63 -8.39
CA ALA A 111 -1.50 -2.36 -7.99
C ALA A 111 -0.84 -1.70 -6.76
N LEU A 112 -0.61 -2.47 -5.70
CA LEU A 112 -0.06 -1.98 -4.43
C LEU A 112 0.67 -3.09 -3.67
N THR A 113 1.58 -2.73 -2.76
CA THR A 113 2.31 -3.73 -1.96
C THR A 113 1.36 -4.50 -1.03
N PRO A 114 1.63 -5.77 -0.69
CA PRO A 114 0.75 -6.58 0.17
C PRO A 114 0.43 -5.95 1.55
N ALA A 115 1.34 -5.12 2.09
CA ALA A 115 1.15 -4.43 3.37
C ALA A 115 0.43 -3.07 3.27
N HIS A 116 0.01 -2.65 2.08
CA HIS A 116 -0.71 -1.39 1.90
C HIS A 116 -2.14 -1.52 2.44
N LEU A 117 -2.66 -0.52 3.15
CA LEU A 117 -4.03 -0.54 3.68
C LEU A 117 -5.04 0.01 2.66
N LEU A 118 -6.12 -0.74 2.45
CA LEU A 118 -7.31 -0.33 1.73
C LEU A 118 -8.51 -0.27 2.67
N PHE A 119 -9.51 0.52 2.31
CA PHE A 119 -10.79 0.54 2.98
C PHE A 119 -11.66 -0.56 2.37
N THR A 120 -12.07 -1.55 3.18
CA THR A 120 -12.91 -2.65 2.71
C THR A 120 -14.19 -2.84 3.52
N ALA A 121 -15.20 -3.43 2.88
CA ALA A 121 -16.44 -3.87 3.51
C ALA A 121 -16.91 -5.21 2.93
N ASN A 122 -17.73 -5.95 3.69
CA ASN A 122 -18.37 -7.17 3.20
C ASN A 122 -19.74 -6.91 2.56
N ASN A 123 -20.27 -5.69 2.70
CA ASN A 123 -21.57 -5.29 2.18
C ASN A 123 -21.47 -3.94 1.48
N HIS A 124 -22.00 -3.88 0.25
CA HIS A 124 -22.05 -2.69 -0.59
C HIS A 124 -22.93 -1.55 -0.05
N SER A 125 -23.86 -1.84 0.86
CA SER A 125 -24.74 -0.81 1.44
C SER A 125 -24.14 -0.10 2.66
N GLU A 126 -22.97 -0.52 3.12
CA GLU A 126 -22.29 0.14 4.24
C GLU A 126 -21.84 1.55 3.83
N PRO A 127 -22.07 2.58 4.68
CA PRO A 127 -21.47 3.89 4.50
C PRO A 127 -19.94 3.79 4.42
N ALA A 128 -19.30 4.67 3.63
CA ALA A 128 -17.84 4.72 3.50
C ALA A 128 -17.12 4.80 4.86
N ALA A 129 -17.71 5.51 5.83
CA ALA A 129 -17.20 5.64 7.19
C ALA A 129 -17.11 4.31 7.98
N HIS A 130 -17.83 3.26 7.58
CA HIS A 130 -17.78 1.94 8.22
C HIS A 130 -16.81 0.96 7.53
N PHE A 131 -16.17 1.38 6.43
CA PHE A 131 -15.16 0.56 5.80
C PHE A 131 -13.95 0.41 6.72
N ARG A 132 -13.44 -0.80 6.84
CA ARG A 132 -12.32 -1.13 7.71
C ARG A 132 -11.01 -1.05 6.95
N ALA A 133 -10.01 -0.45 7.56
CA ALA A 133 -8.64 -0.54 7.07
C ALA A 133 -8.19 -2.00 7.07
N THR A 134 -7.87 -2.53 5.90
CA THR A 134 -7.50 -3.94 5.67
C THR A 134 -6.24 -3.98 4.82
N PHE A 135 -5.29 -4.83 5.20
CA PHE A 135 -4.09 -5.04 4.39
C PHE A 135 -4.47 -5.60 3.03
N ALA A 136 -3.83 -5.12 1.96
CA ALA A 136 -4.04 -5.64 0.61
C ALA A 136 -3.92 -7.17 0.58
N SER A 137 -2.96 -7.74 1.31
CA SER A 137 -2.74 -9.20 1.42
C SER A 137 -3.93 -9.98 1.96
N GLN A 138 -4.83 -9.30 2.67
CA GLN A 138 -6.03 -9.87 3.28
C GLN A 138 -7.29 -9.58 2.48
N VAL A 139 -7.21 -8.78 1.41
CA VAL A 139 -8.35 -8.51 0.54
C VAL A 139 -8.69 -9.76 -0.28
N GLN A 140 -9.96 -10.10 -0.32
CA GLN A 140 -10.48 -11.28 -0.98
C GLN A 140 -11.55 -10.92 -2.03
N PRO A 141 -11.64 -11.68 -3.14
CA PRO A 141 -12.77 -11.58 -4.05
C PRO A 141 -14.10 -11.69 -3.31
N GLY A 142 -15.08 -10.88 -3.71
CA GLY A 142 -16.39 -10.78 -3.07
C GLY A 142 -16.52 -9.65 -2.04
N GLN A 143 -15.40 -9.16 -1.48
CA GLN A 143 -15.40 -7.94 -0.66
C GLN A 143 -15.61 -6.70 -1.52
N TYR A 144 -15.78 -5.55 -0.89
CA TYR A 144 -15.94 -4.25 -1.55
C TYR A 144 -14.81 -3.32 -1.15
N VAL A 145 -14.32 -2.54 -2.10
CA VAL A 145 -13.39 -1.41 -1.88
C VAL A 145 -14.08 -0.11 -2.28
N LEU A 146 -13.58 1.03 -1.79
CA LEU A 146 -14.09 2.34 -2.21
C LEU A 146 -13.40 2.79 -3.50
N VAL A 147 -14.19 3.21 -4.47
CA VAL A 147 -13.69 3.75 -5.75
C VAL A 147 -14.30 5.12 -6.04
N ALA A 148 -13.54 5.96 -6.72
CA ALA A 148 -14.03 7.22 -7.25
C ALA A 148 -14.90 7.00 -8.49
N GLY A 149 -16.08 7.62 -8.46
CA GLY A 149 -17.06 7.65 -9.53
C GLY A 149 -17.84 8.96 -9.56
N VAL A 150 -19.01 8.94 -10.21
CA VAL A 150 -19.94 10.07 -10.26
C VAL A 150 -21.24 9.63 -9.56
N PRO A 151 -21.75 10.36 -8.56
CA PRO A 151 -21.33 11.69 -8.10
C PRO A 151 -20.25 11.71 -6.98
N GLY A 152 -19.65 10.57 -6.61
CA GLY A 152 -18.67 10.56 -5.51
C GLY A 152 -17.93 9.24 -5.32
N LEU A 153 -17.61 8.90 -4.08
CA LEU A 153 -17.07 7.59 -3.72
C LEU A 153 -18.20 6.57 -3.64
N GLN A 154 -17.97 5.40 -4.22
CA GLN A 154 -18.92 4.29 -4.20
C GLN A 154 -18.20 2.96 -3.96
N PRO A 155 -18.87 1.96 -3.37
CA PRO A 155 -18.34 0.61 -3.26
C PRO A 155 -18.20 -0.06 -4.63
N ALA A 156 -17.09 -0.74 -4.87
CA ALA A 156 -16.89 -1.64 -6.02
C ALA A 156 -16.50 -3.03 -5.53
N ARG A 157 -17.11 -4.06 -6.11
CA ARG A 157 -16.87 -5.43 -5.68
C ARG A 157 -15.53 -5.91 -6.20
N VAL A 158 -14.69 -6.49 -5.34
CA VAL A 158 -13.45 -7.14 -5.74
C VAL A 158 -13.79 -8.41 -6.53
N ALA A 159 -13.38 -8.44 -7.79
CA ALA A 159 -13.58 -9.55 -8.71
C ALA A 159 -12.40 -10.53 -8.66
N ALA A 160 -11.18 -10.01 -8.60
CA ALA A 160 -9.97 -10.82 -8.60
C ALA A 160 -8.84 -10.16 -7.80
N VAL A 161 -7.96 -11.01 -7.28
CA VAL A 161 -6.71 -10.61 -6.61
C VAL A 161 -5.58 -11.41 -7.24
N SER A 162 -4.57 -10.73 -7.76
CA SER A 162 -3.42 -11.34 -8.43
C SER A 162 -2.11 -10.65 -8.04
N THR A 163 -1.00 -11.01 -8.67
CA THR A 163 0.32 -10.40 -8.43
C THR A 163 0.92 -9.92 -9.75
N HIS A 164 1.59 -8.77 -9.73
CA HIS A 164 2.27 -8.18 -10.87
C HIS A 164 3.59 -7.56 -10.44
N VAL A 165 4.66 -7.80 -11.19
CA VAL A 165 5.95 -7.15 -10.95
C VAL A 165 6.00 -5.85 -11.74
N ALA A 166 6.31 -4.75 -11.06
CA ALA A 166 6.43 -3.43 -11.67
C ALA A 166 7.64 -2.66 -11.11
N LEU A 167 8.03 -1.63 -11.84
CA LEU A 167 9.14 -0.76 -11.48
C LEU A 167 8.69 0.35 -10.52
N GLY A 168 9.57 0.64 -9.56
CA GLY A 168 9.46 1.75 -8.64
C GLY A 168 8.57 1.43 -7.44
N ALA A 169 8.85 2.09 -6.32
CA ALA A 169 8.04 2.01 -5.10
C ALA A 169 7.86 3.41 -4.52
N TYR A 170 6.61 3.86 -4.42
CA TYR A 170 6.26 5.21 -3.98
C TYR A 170 5.18 5.15 -2.90
N ALA A 171 5.47 5.75 -1.74
CA ALA A 171 4.53 5.89 -0.63
C ALA A 171 4.29 7.39 -0.35
N PRO A 172 3.41 8.06 -1.12
CA PRO A 172 3.07 9.46 -0.88
C PRO A 172 2.29 9.61 0.44
N LEU A 173 2.57 10.68 1.19
CA LEU A 173 1.77 11.11 2.34
C LEU A 173 0.99 12.36 1.97
N THR A 174 -0.34 12.29 2.10
CA THR A 174 -1.21 13.46 1.93
C THR A 174 -1.64 14.02 3.29
N ARG A 175 -2.05 15.30 3.33
CA ARG A 175 -2.62 15.92 4.54
C ARG A 175 -3.79 15.15 5.14
N HIS A 176 -4.66 14.58 4.31
CA HIS A 176 -5.81 13.78 4.77
C HIS A 176 -5.44 12.33 5.13
N GLY A 177 -4.20 11.90 4.88
CA GLY A 177 -3.76 10.53 5.15
C GLY A 177 -4.38 9.48 4.20
N THR A 178 -5.09 9.90 3.16
CA THR A 178 -5.66 9.03 2.12
C THR A 178 -5.29 9.53 0.72
N LEU A 179 -5.31 8.63 -0.26
CA LEU A 179 -5.03 8.93 -1.65
C LEU A 179 -5.90 8.06 -2.55
N VAL A 180 -6.33 8.61 -3.68
CA VAL A 180 -7.00 7.85 -4.74
C VAL A 180 -6.02 7.54 -5.87
N VAL A 181 -5.75 6.25 -6.06
CA VAL A 181 -4.83 5.71 -7.08
C VAL A 181 -5.60 4.77 -7.99
N GLU A 182 -5.49 4.93 -9.31
CA GLU A 182 -6.30 4.17 -10.29
C GLU A 182 -7.82 4.20 -9.98
N ASP A 183 -8.28 5.36 -9.49
CA ASP A 183 -9.64 5.61 -9.01
C ASP A 183 -10.07 4.72 -7.81
N VAL A 184 -9.15 4.10 -7.07
CA VAL A 184 -9.42 3.33 -5.84
C VAL A 184 -8.84 4.07 -4.62
N VAL A 185 -9.61 4.14 -3.53
CA VAL A 185 -9.19 4.82 -2.29
C VAL A 185 -8.23 3.92 -1.48
N ALA A 186 -7.10 4.47 -1.09
CA ALA A 186 -6.12 3.83 -0.23
C ALA A 186 -5.69 4.74 0.92
N SER A 187 -5.21 4.13 2.00
CA SER A 187 -4.55 4.85 3.10
C SER A 187 -3.11 5.21 2.69
N CYS A 188 -2.60 6.37 3.11
CA CYS A 188 -1.17 6.70 2.98
C CYS A 188 -0.29 5.92 3.96
N PHE A 189 -0.88 5.21 4.92
CA PHE A 189 -0.17 4.46 5.95
C PHE A 189 -0.26 2.95 5.71
N ALA A 190 0.84 2.25 5.98
CA ALA A 190 0.85 0.81 6.24
C ALA A 190 1.27 0.59 7.69
N ALA A 191 0.70 -0.43 8.34
CA ALA A 191 1.00 -0.91 9.69
C ALA A 191 0.21 -0.33 10.87
N VAL A 192 -0.55 0.76 10.74
CA VAL A 192 -1.49 1.19 11.80
C VAL A 192 -2.91 0.91 11.34
N ALA A 193 -3.52 -0.13 11.90
CA ALA A 193 -4.89 -0.54 11.60
C ALA A 193 -5.95 0.51 12.04
N ASP A 194 -5.52 1.51 12.81
CA ASP A 194 -6.33 2.63 13.26
C ASP A 194 -5.84 3.91 12.59
N HIS A 195 -6.58 4.34 11.57
CA HIS A 195 -6.29 5.53 10.79
C HIS A 195 -6.17 6.79 11.66
N HIS A 196 -6.94 6.87 12.76
CA HIS A 196 -6.92 8.02 13.67
C HIS A 196 -5.64 8.04 14.51
N LEU A 197 -5.14 6.88 14.94
CA LEU A 197 -3.88 6.79 15.69
C LEU A 197 -2.66 7.10 14.80
N ALA A 198 -2.71 6.79 13.51
CA ALA A 198 -1.64 7.10 12.56
C ALA A 198 -1.51 8.61 12.31
N GLN A 199 -2.63 9.33 12.25
CA GLN A 199 -2.67 10.79 12.09
C GLN A 199 -2.12 11.53 13.33
N LEU A 200 -2.29 10.97 14.53
CA LEU A 200 -1.80 11.58 15.78
C LEU A 200 -0.28 11.46 15.99
N ALA A 201 0.40 10.62 15.20
CA ALA A 201 1.84 10.38 15.34
C ALA A 201 2.71 11.38 14.55
N PHE A 202 2.11 12.28 13.76
CA PHE A 202 2.80 13.28 12.94
C PHE A 202 2.17 14.66 13.05
#